data_AF-A0A958CSJ9-F1
#
_entry.id   AF-A0A958CSJ9-F1
#
_cell.length_a   1.000
_cell.length_b   1.000
_cell.length_c   1.000
_cell.angle_alpha   90.00
_cell.angle_beta   90.00
_cell.angle_gamma   90.00
#
_symmetry.space_group_name_H-M   'P 1'
#
loop_
_entity.id
_entity.type
_entity.pdbx_description
1 polymer ?
#
loop_
_entity_poly.entity_id
_entity_poly.type
_entity_poly.pdbx_seq_one_letter_code
_entity_poly.pdbx_strand_id
1 'polypeptide(L)' 'MEILKERIRRDGVNMGNGILKVDGFINHQVDPTLMLAAGGALAARFAHLQPNKVFTAEISGIAPAFTTALALGVPVLYA' A
#
# COMPACT_ATOMS: atom_id res chain seq x y z
N MET A 1 -8.01 0.55 -7.97
CA MET A 1 -8.79 -0.48 -7.26
C MET A 1 -9.98 0.18 -6.60
N GLU A 2 -11.19 -0.37 -6.73
CA GLU A 2 -12.39 0.25 -6.12
C GLU A 2 -12.39 0.15 -4.58
N ILE A 3 -11.92 -0.96 -4.00
CA ILE A 3 -11.82 -1.13 -2.53
C ILE A 3 -11.08 0.02 -1.83
N LEU A 4 -9.98 0.52 -2.41
CA LEU A 4 -9.24 1.66 -1.85
C LEU A 4 -10.05 2.96 -1.93
N LYS A 5 -10.71 3.21 -3.07
CA LYS A 5 -11.54 4.40 -3.26
C LYS A 5 -12.73 4.40 -2.31
N GLU A 6 -13.39 3.26 -2.13
CA GLU A 6 -14.47 3.08 -1.17
C GLU A 6 -13.99 3.31 0.27
N ARG A 7 -12.84 2.74 0.64
CA ARG A 7 -12.24 2.95 1.96
C ARG A 7 -11.95 4.43 2.23
N ILE A 8 -11.40 5.15 1.24
CA ILE A 8 -11.18 6.60 1.34
C ILE A 8 -12.49 7.37 1.50
N ARG A 9 -13.53 7.04 0.71
CA ARG A 9 -14.83 7.73 0.81
C ARG A 9 -15.53 7.51 2.14
N ARG A 10 -15.38 6.32 2.73
CA ARG A 10 -16.04 5.96 3.99
C ARG A 10 -15.29 6.48 5.21
N ASP A 11 -13.97 6.28 5.24
CA ASP A 11 -13.17 6.43 6.46
C ASP A 11 -12.11 7.54 6.36
N GLY A 12 -11.95 8.17 5.19
CA GLY A 12 -11.00 9.27 4.98
C GLY A 12 -11.54 10.61 5.49
N VAL A 13 -10.67 11.37 6.15
CA VAL A 13 -11.01 12.70 6.69
C VAL A 13 -10.26 13.77 5.92
N ASN A 14 -10.97 14.64 5.21
CA ASN A 14 -10.37 15.80 4.55
C ASN A 14 -10.03 16.87 5.59
N MET A 15 -8.73 17.12 5.80
CA MET A 15 -8.23 18.10 6.77
C MET A 15 -8.08 19.51 6.14
N GLY A 16 -8.46 19.69 4.88
CA GLY A 16 -8.21 20.90 4.11
C GLY A 16 -6.79 20.97 3.55
N ASN A 17 -6.49 22.01 2.78
CA ASN A 17 -5.14 22.28 2.23
C ASN A 17 -4.50 21.10 1.47
N GLY A 18 -5.31 20.26 0.84
CA GLY A 18 -4.85 19.07 0.10
C GLY A 18 -4.47 17.88 0.99
N ILE A 19 -4.75 17.93 2.30
CA ILE A 19 -4.41 16.86 3.25
C ILE A 19 -5.61 15.93 3.45
N LEU A 20 -5.43 14.66 3.14
CA LEU A 20 -6.38 13.59 3.43
C LEU A 20 -5.81 12.69 4.53
N LYS A 21 -6.47 12.67 5.69
CA LYS A 21 -6.12 11.80 6.82
C LYS A 21 -6.76 10.42 6.64
N VAL A 22 -5.95 9.38 6.70
CA VAL A 22 -6.33 7.97 6.45
C VAL A 22 -5.81 7.03 7.53
N ASP A 23 -5.70 7.56 8.76
CA ASP A 23 -5.06 6.86 9.88
C ASP A 23 -5.79 5.59 10.29
N GLY A 24 -7.09 5.46 10.02
CA GLY A 24 -7.87 4.28 10.37
C GLY A 24 -7.63 3.04 9.49
N PHE A 25 -6.81 3.14 8.44
CA PHE A 25 -6.60 2.00 7.52
C PHE A 25 -5.29 1.97 6.70
N ILE A 26 -4.51 3.07 6.63
CA ILE A 26 -3.18 3.06 5.98
C ILE A 26 -2.06 3.44 6.96
N ASN A 27 -2.16 4.59 7.62
CA ASN A 27 -1.00 5.17 8.32
C ASN A 27 -0.78 4.58 9.72
N HIS A 28 -1.63 4.93 10.69
CA HIS A 28 -1.47 4.51 12.09
C HIS A 28 -2.10 3.14 12.37
N GLN A 29 -3.30 2.91 11.85
CA GLN A 29 -3.93 1.60 11.75
C GLN A 29 -3.81 1.12 10.31
N VAL A 30 -3.36 -0.11 10.13
CA VAL A 30 -3.21 -0.73 8.82
C VAL A 30 -4.32 -1.75 8.63
N ASP A 31 -5.07 -1.66 7.52
CA ASP A 31 -6.01 -2.69 7.09
C ASP A 31 -5.27 -3.76 6.28
N PRO A 32 -5.04 -4.98 6.83
CA PRO A 32 -4.21 -5.98 6.14
C PRO A 32 -4.82 -6.48 4.84
N THR A 33 -6.16 -6.52 4.74
CA THR A 33 -6.86 -6.97 3.54
C THR A 33 -6.68 -5.96 2.41
N LEU A 34 -6.76 -4.66 2.74
CA LEU A 34 -6.48 -3.60 1.79
C LEU A 34 -5.02 -3.63 1.33
N MET A 35 -4.07 -3.88 2.23
CA MET A 35 -2.65 -3.99 1.88
C MET A 35 -2.38 -5.18 0.97
N LEU A 36 -2.94 -6.36 1.24
CA LEU A 36 -2.82 -7.52 0.34
C LEU A 36 -3.37 -7.23 -1.05
N ALA A 37 -4.53 -6.57 -1.13
CA ALA A 37 -5.11 -6.18 -2.41
C ALA A 37 -4.21 -5.15 -3.14
N ALA A 38 -3.67 -4.17 -2.41
CA ALA A 38 -2.79 -3.14 -2.97
C ALA A 38 -1.47 -3.74 -3.47
N GLY A 39 -0.86 -4.61 -2.68
CA GLY A 39 0.36 -5.33 -3.03
C GLY A 39 0.16 -6.22 -4.25
N GLY A 40 -0.95 -6.97 -4.32
CA GLY A 40 -1.30 -7.77 -5.50
C GLY A 40 -1.49 -6.91 -6.76
N ALA A 41 -2.14 -5.75 -6.65
CA ALA A 41 -2.32 -4.85 -7.78
C ALA A 41 -0.99 -4.23 -8.28
N LEU A 42 -0.08 -3.89 -7.36
CA LEU A 42 1.26 -3.42 -7.71
C LEU A 42 2.08 -4.54 -8.35
N ALA A 43 2.08 -5.73 -7.75
CA ALA A 43 2.77 -6.90 -8.29
C ALA A 43 2.30 -7.23 -9.72
N ALA A 44 0.99 -7.28 -9.96
CA ALA A 44 0.43 -7.53 -11.29
C ALA A 44 0.86 -6.46 -12.31
N ARG A 45 0.94 -5.19 -11.90
CA ARG A 45 1.38 -4.10 -12.76
C ARG A 45 2.85 -4.19 -13.14
N PHE A 46 3.71 -4.68 -12.24
CA PHE A 46 5.16 -4.67 -12.43
C PHE A 46 5.77 -6.06 -12.74
N ALA A 47 4.99 -7.15 -12.67
CA ALA A 47 5.48 -8.51 -12.86
C ALA A 47 6.22 -8.71 -14.19
N HIS A 48 5.77 -8.05 -15.26
CA HIS A 48 6.38 -8.13 -16.59
C HIS A 48 7.82 -7.58 -16.65
N LEU A 49 8.23 -6.75 -15.68
CA LEU A 49 9.60 -6.21 -15.58
C LEU A 49 10.56 -7.16 -14.85
N GLN A 50 10.06 -8.27 -14.31
CA GLN A 50 10.84 -9.24 -13.53
C GLN A 50 11.68 -8.56 -12.42
N PRO A 51 11.04 -7.76 -11.55
CA PRO A 51 11.75 -7.12 -10.44
C PRO A 51 12.38 -8.17 -9.54
N ASN A 52 13.54 -7.86 -8.96
CA ASN A 52 14.23 -8.75 -8.01
C ASN A 52 14.15 -8.27 -6.55
N LYS A 53 13.53 -7.11 -6.31
CA LYS A 53 13.46 -6.45 -5.00
C LYS A 53 12.40 -5.36 -5.00
N VAL A 54 11.77 -5.12 -3.85
CA VAL A 54 10.95 -3.94 -3.58
C VAL A 54 11.69 -3.04 -2.59
N PHE A 55 11.70 -1.74 -2.83
CA PHE A 55 12.32 -0.75 -1.94
C PHE A 55 11.29 0.30 -1.53
N THR A 56 11.28 0.70 -0.25
CA THR A 56 10.38 1.71 0.29
C THR A 56 11.07 2.59 1.34
N ALA A 57 10.46 3.74 1.63
CA ALA A 57 10.80 4.54 2.79
C ALA A 57 9.95 4.15 4.01
N GLU A 58 10.51 4.30 5.21
CA GLU A 58 9.81 4.16 6.48
C GLU A 58 8.81 5.32 6.72
N ILE A 59 7.70 5.12 7.43
CA ILE A 59 7.21 3.87 8.05
C ILE A 59 6.00 3.31 7.27
N SER A 60 5.02 4.17 6.92
CA SER A 60 3.74 3.73 6.33
C SER A 60 3.88 3.05 4.97
N GLY A 61 5.00 3.25 4.27
CA GLY A 61 5.31 2.55 3.02
C GLY A 61 5.61 1.05 3.20
N ILE A 62 5.98 0.60 4.41
CA ILE A 62 6.38 -0.78 4.69
C ILE A 62 5.24 -1.77 4.37
N ALA A 63 4.01 -1.50 4.82
CA ALA A 63 2.90 -2.43 4.63
C ALA A 63 2.54 -2.71 3.15
N PRO A 64 2.35 -1.69 2.29
CA PRO A 64 2.13 -1.93 0.86
C PRO A 64 3.37 -2.48 0.15
N ALA A 65 4.58 -2.09 0.55
CA ALA A 65 5.81 -2.64 -0.04
C ALA A 65 6.00 -4.13 0.30
N PHE A 66 5.79 -4.50 1.56
CA PHE A 66 5.89 -5.88 2.04
C PHE A 66 4.89 -6.79 1.32
N THR A 67 3.64 -6.37 1.20
CA THR A 67 2.60 -7.15 0.50
C THR A 67 2.84 -7.22 -1.01
N THR A 68 3.43 -6.18 -1.62
CA THR A 68 3.88 -6.21 -3.03
C THR A 68 5.01 -7.23 -3.21
N ALA A 69 6.02 -7.20 -2.33
CA ALA A 69 7.16 -8.10 -2.37
C ALA A 69 6.74 -9.56 -2.14
N LEU A 70 5.81 -9.79 -1.21
CA LEU A 70 5.18 -11.08 -0.97
C LEU A 70 4.51 -11.62 -2.24
N ALA A 71 3.72 -10.80 -2.93
CA ALA A 71 3.03 -11.19 -4.16
C ALA A 71 3.99 -11.43 -5.35
N LEU A 72 5.11 -10.71 -5.41
CA LEU A 72 6.16 -10.90 -6.43
C LEU A 72 7.12 -12.05 -6.10
N GLY A 73 7.14 -12.55 -4.86
CA GLY A 73 8.10 -13.57 -4.41
C GLY A 73 9.54 -13.05 -4.30
N VAL A 74 9.73 -11.78 -3.93
CA VAL A 74 11.05 -11.11 -3.87
C VAL A 74 11.28 -10.45 -2.51
N PRO A 75 12.53 -10.18 -2.11
CA PRO A 75 12.81 -9.46 -0.87
C PRO A 75 12.34 -8.00 -0.92
N VAL A 76 12.01 -7.46 0.25
CA VAL A 76 11.75 -6.03 0.47
C VAL A 76 12.85 -5.42 1.34
N LEU A 77 13.28 -4.20 0.98
CA LEU A 77 14.13 -3.35 1.81
C LEU A 77 13.36 -2.07 2.17
N TYR A 78 13.51 -1.63 3.41
CA TYR A 78 13.01 -0.34 3.89
C TYR A 78 14.17 0.50 4.43
N ALA A 79 14.09 1.82 4.28
CA ALA A 79 15.08 2.79 4.75
C ALA A 79 14.43 4.10 5.21
#